data_AF-K0SWR9-F1
#
_entry.id   AF-K0SWR9-F1
#
_cell.length_a   1.000
_cell.length_b   1.000
_cell.length_c   1.000
_cell.angle_alpha   90.00
_cell.angle_beta   90.00
_cell.angle_gamma   90.00
#
_symmetry.space_group_name_H-M   'P 1'
#
loop_
_entity.id
_entity.type
_entity.pdbx_description
1 polymer ?
#
loop_
_entity_poly.entity_id
_entity_poly.type
_entity_poly.pdbx_seq_one_letter_code
_entity_poly.pdbx_strand_id
1 'polypeptide(L)'
;MCGGRDAQEVDRRLRRQPITWDEARTLIPGNLSGLARSREQEAAYREGRARIKDEWESIYDYLLVTKFGFDWTWGEGAPVVVDTDGRGGTAAAETTTARPEEEVEAHAPGSGIEHHVLWKLGGDVTDEEVASAKAELLDLNSVGRELSAERLEQISNGTDVFLSWINPPSLKSLPGIDHVHILLHKPGLSRL
;
A
#
# COMPACT_ATOMS: atom_id res chain seq x y z
N MET A 1 -11.32 15.26 -27.76
CA MET A 1 -12.06 13.99 -27.64
C MET A 1 -11.10 12.83 -27.94
N CYS A 2 -10.37 12.31 -26.94
CA CYS A 2 -9.40 11.22 -27.10
C CYS A 2 -9.48 10.17 -25.97
N GLY A 3 -10.61 10.05 -25.24
CA GLY A 3 -10.70 9.20 -24.04
C GLY A 3 -11.26 7.78 -24.23
N GLY A 4 -11.60 7.36 -25.46
CA GLY A 4 -12.42 6.17 -25.68
C GLY A 4 -11.68 4.82 -25.77
N ARG A 5 -10.41 4.81 -26.18
CA ARG A 5 -9.64 3.55 -26.37
C ARG A 5 -8.97 3.05 -25.09
N ASP A 6 -8.42 3.95 -24.29
CA ASP A 6 -7.72 3.60 -23.05
C ASP A 6 -8.67 3.04 -21.99
N ALA A 7 -9.89 3.58 -21.90
CA ALA A 7 -10.89 3.12 -20.95
C ALA A 7 -11.35 1.67 -21.23
N GLN A 8 -11.47 1.28 -22.50
CA GLN A 8 -11.83 -0.09 -22.88
C GLN A 8 -10.70 -1.09 -22.62
N GLU A 9 -9.44 -0.66 -22.76
CA GLU A 9 -8.29 -1.52 -22.49
C GLU A 9 -8.09 -1.76 -20.99
N VAL A 10 -8.28 -0.73 -20.16
CA VAL A 10 -8.27 -0.86 -18.70
C VAL A 10 -9.38 -1.83 -18.25
N ASP A 11 -10.61 -1.67 -18.77
CA ASP A 11 -11.75 -2.52 -18.39
C ASP A 11 -11.55 -4.01 -18.75
N ARG A 12 -10.80 -4.31 -19.81
CA ARG A 12 -10.43 -5.68 -20.20
C ARG A 12 -9.41 -6.34 -19.27
N ARG A 13 -8.61 -5.54 -18.56
CA ARG A 13 -7.60 -6.04 -17.61
C ARG A 13 -8.17 -6.25 -16.21
N LEU A 14 -9.34 -5.69 -15.90
CA LEU A 14 -9.99 -5.85 -14.61
C LEU A 14 -10.49 -7.28 -14.41
N ARG A 15 -10.30 -7.80 -13.19
CA ARG A 15 -10.81 -9.10 -12.80
C ARG A 15 -12.31 -9.03 -12.56
N ARG A 16 -13.01 -10.13 -12.83
CA ARG A 16 -14.43 -10.27 -12.47
C ARG A 16 -14.63 -10.50 -10.97
N GLN A 17 -13.63 -11.09 -10.31
CA GLN A 17 -13.64 -11.42 -8.90
C GLN A 17 -12.30 -11.01 -8.29
N PRO A 18 -12.27 -10.66 -6.98
CA PRO A 18 -11.03 -10.42 -6.26
C PRO A 18 -10.05 -11.59 -6.34
N ILE A 19 -8.77 -11.29 -6.16
CA ILE A 19 -7.72 -12.30 -6.15
C ILE A 19 -7.84 -13.20 -4.91
N THR A 20 -7.63 -14.51 -5.09
CA THR A 20 -7.53 -15.46 -3.98
C THR A 20 -6.08 -15.54 -3.45
N TRP A 21 -5.89 -16.05 -2.23
CA TRP A 21 -4.55 -16.19 -1.65
C TRP A 21 -3.65 -17.10 -2.50
N ASP A 22 -4.18 -18.22 -3.00
CA ASP A 22 -3.43 -19.17 -3.82
C ASP A 22 -3.00 -18.56 -5.16
N GLU A 23 -3.87 -17.75 -5.77
CA GLU A 23 -3.50 -16.99 -6.96
C GLU A 23 -2.42 -15.95 -6.65
N ALA A 24 -2.54 -15.21 -5.54
CA ALA A 24 -1.54 -14.22 -5.14
C ALA A 24 -0.17 -14.86 -4.90
N ARG A 25 -0.12 -16.01 -4.19
CA ARG A 25 1.11 -16.80 -3.99
C ARG A 25 1.78 -17.20 -5.29
N THR A 26 0.98 -17.52 -6.31
CA THR A 26 1.48 -17.94 -7.63
C THR A 26 1.96 -16.74 -8.46
N LEU A 27 1.28 -15.59 -8.35
CA LEU A 27 1.53 -14.43 -9.21
C LEU A 27 2.64 -13.53 -8.70
N ILE A 28 2.76 -13.32 -7.39
CA ILE A 28 3.72 -12.37 -6.80
C ILE A 28 5.18 -12.63 -7.20
N PRO A 29 5.67 -13.89 -7.26
CA PRO A 29 7.07 -14.16 -7.61
C PRO A 29 7.49 -13.77 -9.03
N GLY A 30 6.56 -13.54 -9.97
CA GLY A 30 6.96 -13.32 -11.38
C GLY A 30 5.93 -12.71 -12.33
N ASN A 31 4.70 -12.43 -11.87
CA ASN A 31 3.64 -11.85 -12.70
C ASN A 31 2.79 -10.86 -11.92
N LEU A 32 3.41 -9.75 -11.50
CA LEU A 32 2.72 -8.66 -10.80
C LEU A 32 1.61 -8.03 -11.64
N SER A 33 1.71 -8.04 -12.98
CA SER A 33 0.63 -7.60 -13.86
C SER A 33 -0.66 -8.43 -13.72
N GLY A 34 -0.56 -9.66 -13.20
CA GLY A 34 -1.71 -10.51 -12.89
C GLY A 34 -2.47 -10.10 -11.61
N LEU A 35 -1.88 -9.25 -10.76
CA LEU A 35 -2.48 -8.71 -9.53
C LEU A 35 -3.46 -7.56 -9.80
N ALA A 36 -4.11 -7.56 -10.97
CA ALA A 36 -5.08 -6.55 -11.34
C ALA A 36 -6.26 -6.51 -10.36
N ARG A 37 -6.78 -5.31 -10.10
CA ARG A 37 -8.00 -5.12 -9.30
C ARG A 37 -9.20 -5.80 -9.95
N SER A 38 -10.15 -6.23 -9.13
CA SER A 38 -11.49 -6.54 -9.60
C SER A 38 -12.21 -5.28 -10.06
N ARG A 39 -13.33 -5.44 -10.79
CA ARG A 39 -14.17 -4.30 -11.21
C ARG A 39 -14.70 -3.48 -10.03
N GLU A 40 -15.11 -4.15 -8.96
CA GLU A 40 -15.59 -3.49 -7.75
C GLU A 40 -14.47 -2.73 -7.04
N GLN A 41 -13.29 -3.34 -6.95
CA GLN A 41 -12.10 -2.72 -6.33
C GLN A 41 -11.59 -1.53 -7.14
N GLU A 42 -11.63 -1.62 -8.46
CA GLU A 42 -11.28 -0.49 -9.33
C GLU A 42 -12.30 0.65 -9.20
N ALA A 43 -13.59 0.34 -9.05
CA ALA A 43 -14.61 1.36 -8.79
C ALA A 43 -14.37 2.07 -7.46
N ALA A 44 -14.14 1.32 -6.38
CA ALA A 44 -13.83 1.86 -5.05
C ALA A 44 -12.54 2.69 -5.08
N TYR A 45 -11.47 2.16 -5.69
CA TYR A 45 -10.21 2.89 -5.89
C TYR A 45 -10.42 4.22 -6.62
N ARG A 46 -11.24 4.24 -7.69
CA ARG A 46 -11.55 5.47 -8.42
C ARG A 46 -12.32 6.47 -7.59
N GLU A 47 -13.27 6.00 -6.78
CA GLU A 47 -14.04 6.85 -5.87
C GLU A 47 -13.14 7.44 -4.77
N GLY A 48 -12.30 6.63 -4.13
CA GLY A 48 -11.29 7.09 -3.17
C GLY A 48 -10.34 8.11 -3.77
N ARG A 49 -9.81 7.81 -4.98
CA ARG A 49 -8.98 8.74 -5.75
C ARG A 49 -9.66 10.05 -6.10
N ALA A 50 -10.96 10.03 -6.40
CA ALA A 50 -11.73 11.22 -6.69
C ALA A 50 -11.89 12.09 -5.43
N ARG A 51 -12.29 11.48 -4.30
CA ARG A 51 -12.39 12.19 -3.01
C ARG A 51 -11.09 12.86 -2.59
N ILE A 52 -9.96 12.16 -2.70
CA ILE A 52 -8.65 12.75 -2.40
C ILE A 52 -8.38 13.96 -3.31
N LYS A 53 -8.71 13.90 -4.60
CA LYS A 53 -8.51 15.01 -5.54
C LYS A 53 -9.48 16.18 -5.34
N ASP A 54 -10.65 15.93 -4.76
CA ASP A 54 -11.60 16.99 -4.41
C ASP A 54 -11.12 17.77 -3.18
N GLU A 55 -10.40 17.11 -2.27
CA GLU A 55 -9.91 17.69 -1.03
C GLU A 55 -8.46 18.19 -1.08
N TRP A 56 -7.61 17.59 -1.91
CA TRP A 56 -6.16 17.82 -1.93
C TRP A 56 -5.67 18.21 -3.32
N GLU A 57 -4.69 19.12 -3.37
CA GLU A 57 -4.06 19.52 -4.64
C GLU A 57 -3.40 18.32 -5.33
N SER A 58 -2.74 17.47 -4.57
CA SER A 58 -2.14 16.24 -5.07
C SER A 58 -2.23 15.08 -4.08
N ILE A 59 -2.09 13.85 -4.60
CA ILE A 59 -1.95 12.66 -3.76
C ILE A 59 -0.65 12.68 -2.97
N TYR A 60 0.36 13.35 -3.51
CA TYR A 60 1.62 13.52 -2.83
C TYR A 60 1.42 14.31 -1.53
N ASP A 61 0.72 15.45 -1.59
CA ASP A 61 0.39 16.27 -0.41
C ASP A 61 -0.48 15.52 0.59
N TYR A 62 -1.50 14.80 0.08
CA TYR A 62 -2.33 13.93 0.90
C TYR A 62 -1.49 12.92 1.68
N LEU A 63 -0.52 12.25 1.05
CA LEU A 63 0.33 11.26 1.71
C LEU A 63 1.30 11.91 2.71
N LEU A 64 1.93 13.03 2.34
CA LEU A 64 2.82 13.76 3.24
C LEU A 64 2.11 14.14 4.55
N VAL A 65 0.90 14.69 4.45
CA VAL A 65 0.16 15.07 5.66
C VAL A 65 -0.37 13.83 6.39
N THR A 66 -1.09 12.96 5.70
CA THR A 66 -1.85 11.90 6.39
C THR A 66 -1.01 10.72 6.84
N LYS A 67 0.08 10.40 6.13
CA LYS A 67 0.94 9.24 6.45
C LYS A 67 2.24 9.64 7.12
N PHE A 68 2.80 10.80 6.74
CA PHE A 68 4.07 11.26 7.28
C PHE A 68 3.95 12.39 8.30
N GLY A 69 2.73 12.87 8.58
CA GLY A 69 2.46 13.84 9.64
C GLY A 69 3.00 15.24 9.36
N PHE A 70 3.20 15.59 8.09
CA PHE A 70 3.65 16.94 7.72
C PHE A 70 2.59 17.99 8.04
N ASP A 71 3.05 19.16 8.47
CA ASP A 71 2.18 20.33 8.65
C ASP A 71 1.68 20.83 7.30
N TRP A 72 0.49 21.43 7.32
CA TRP A 72 -0.17 21.95 6.11
C TRP A 72 -0.88 23.27 6.40
N THR A 73 -1.11 24.03 5.34
CA THR A 73 -1.86 25.28 5.34
C THR A 73 -2.84 25.30 4.19
N TRP A 74 -3.82 26.20 4.26
CA TRP A 74 -4.78 26.36 3.17
C TRP A 74 -4.18 27.28 2.08
N GLY A 75 -3.95 26.73 0.89
CA GLY A 75 -3.49 27.46 -0.30
C GLY A 75 -4.64 28.13 -1.06
N GLU A 76 -4.48 28.38 -2.36
CA GLU A 76 -5.52 28.92 -3.26
C GLU A 76 -6.63 27.90 -3.57
N GLY A 77 -7.28 27.37 -2.53
CA GLY A 77 -8.47 26.51 -2.65
C GLY A 77 -8.29 25.07 -2.20
N ALA A 78 -7.08 24.63 -1.84
CA ALA A 78 -6.82 23.30 -1.30
C ALA A 78 -5.73 23.35 -0.20
N PRO A 79 -5.68 22.37 0.72
CA PRO A 79 -4.54 22.14 1.60
C PRO A 79 -3.24 21.93 0.82
N VAL A 80 -2.18 22.60 1.25
CA VAL A 80 -0.81 22.45 0.74
C VAL A 80 0.14 22.23 1.91
N VAL A 81 1.15 21.38 1.72
CA VAL A 81 2.16 21.12 2.75
C VAL A 81 2.97 22.39 3.02
N VAL A 82 3.16 22.73 4.29
CA VAL A 82 4.02 23.85 4.68
C VAL A 82 5.46 23.35 4.69
N ASP A 83 6.28 23.85 3.77
CA ASP A 83 7.73 23.70 3.86
C ASP A 83 8.23 24.61 4.99
N THR A 84 8.20 24.10 6.22
CA THR A 84 8.64 24.82 7.43
C THR A 84 10.14 25.07 7.46
N ASP A 85 10.92 24.39 6.62
CA ASP A 85 12.38 24.47 6.62
C ASP A 85 12.93 25.53 5.64
N GLY A 86 12.07 26.14 4.82
CA GLY A 86 12.49 27.13 3.82
C GLY A 86 13.50 26.57 2.80
N ARG A 87 13.61 25.24 2.70
CA ARG A 87 14.46 24.54 1.73
C ARG A 87 13.62 24.22 0.51
N GLY A 88 13.28 25.29 -0.22
CA GLY A 88 12.69 25.18 -1.54
C GLY A 88 13.50 24.20 -2.40
N GLY A 89 12.92 23.02 -2.64
CA GLY A 89 13.53 21.95 -3.41
C GLY A 89 14.24 20.91 -2.55
N THR A 90 13.72 19.68 -2.60
CA THR A 90 14.37 18.45 -2.10
C THR A 90 14.76 18.52 -0.62
N ALA A 91 13.82 18.21 0.27
CA ALA A 91 14.14 17.83 1.64
C ALA A 91 15.21 16.73 1.60
N ALA A 92 16.41 17.08 2.04
CA ALA A 92 17.51 16.15 2.16
C ALA A 92 17.21 15.20 3.33
N ALA A 93 16.69 14.02 2.99
CA ALA A 93 17.07 12.73 3.57
C ALA A 93 17.03 12.59 5.10
N GLU A 94 15.95 13.01 5.76
CA GLU A 94 15.48 12.21 6.90
C GLU A 94 14.53 11.16 6.36
N THR A 95 15.04 9.93 6.33
CA THR A 95 14.30 8.76 5.90
C THR A 95 13.20 8.48 6.92
N THR A 96 11.96 8.74 6.54
CA THR A 96 10.80 8.48 7.39
C THR A 96 9.98 7.35 6.81
N THR A 97 9.70 6.35 7.63
CA THR A 97 8.87 5.19 7.27
C THR A 97 7.53 5.33 7.98
N ALA A 98 6.45 5.39 7.21
CA ALA A 98 5.10 5.42 7.78
C ALA A 98 4.68 4.00 8.16
N ARG A 99 3.86 3.87 9.22
CA ARG A 99 3.32 2.57 9.65
C ARG A 99 2.48 1.95 8.51
N PRO A 100 2.45 0.61 8.41
CA PRO A 100 1.57 -0.06 7.47
C PRO A 100 0.12 0.26 7.85
N GLU A 101 -0.60 0.91 6.94
CA GLU A 101 -2.02 1.18 7.10
C GLU A 101 -2.84 0.34 6.13
N GLU A 102 -4.02 -0.06 6.60
CA GLU A 102 -4.97 -0.87 5.85
C GLU A 102 -5.50 -0.06 4.65
N GLU A 103 -5.25 -0.56 3.43
CA GLU A 103 -5.98 -0.12 2.26
C GLU A 103 -7.27 -0.96 2.19
N VAL A 104 -8.35 -0.41 2.75
CA VAL A 104 -9.65 -1.07 3.03
C VAL A 104 -10.33 -1.72 1.81
N GLU A 105 -9.79 -1.60 0.60
CA GLU A 105 -10.54 -1.84 -0.64
C GLU A 105 -9.97 -2.96 -1.54
N ALA A 106 -9.04 -3.78 -1.05
CA ALA A 106 -8.29 -4.68 -1.92
C ALA A 106 -8.79 -6.13 -2.06
N HIS A 107 -9.78 -6.61 -1.28
CA HIS A 107 -10.18 -8.04 -1.32
C HIS A 107 -11.68 -8.32 -1.19
N ALA A 108 -12.09 -9.52 -1.64
CA ALA A 108 -13.48 -9.96 -1.52
C ALA A 108 -13.89 -9.97 -0.05
N PRO A 109 -15.09 -9.46 0.29
CA PRO A 109 -15.67 -9.63 1.62
C PRO A 109 -15.59 -11.10 2.04
N GLY A 110 -14.94 -11.38 3.18
CA GLY A 110 -14.80 -12.74 3.72
C GLY A 110 -13.60 -13.56 3.24
N SER A 111 -12.75 -13.03 2.34
CA SER A 111 -11.49 -13.72 1.97
C SER A 111 -10.47 -13.78 3.11
N GLY A 112 -10.58 -12.86 4.07
CA GLY A 112 -9.62 -12.74 5.17
C GLY A 112 -8.22 -12.31 4.72
N ILE A 113 -8.10 -11.76 3.51
CA ILE A 113 -6.87 -11.14 3.01
C ILE A 113 -6.98 -9.64 3.29
N GLU A 114 -5.96 -9.07 3.91
CA GLU A 114 -5.80 -7.62 4.05
C GLU A 114 -4.64 -7.15 3.18
N HIS A 115 -4.76 -5.92 2.67
CA HIS A 115 -3.71 -5.26 1.90
C HIS A 115 -3.24 -4.03 2.66
N HIS A 116 -1.96 -4.05 3.02
CA HIS A 116 -1.27 -2.98 3.70
C HIS A 116 -0.21 -2.38 2.77
N VAL A 117 0.09 -1.10 2.93
CA VAL A 117 1.17 -0.44 2.21
C VAL A 117 2.14 0.19 3.20
N LEU A 118 3.41 -0.25 3.12
CA LEU A 118 4.52 0.35 3.83
C LEU A 118 5.07 1.49 2.97
N TRP A 119 5.03 2.72 3.47
CA TRP A 119 5.50 3.91 2.76
C TRP A 119 6.82 4.42 3.32
N LYS A 120 7.71 4.89 2.46
CA LYS A 120 8.99 5.47 2.87
C LYS A 120 9.31 6.73 2.07
N LEU A 121 9.62 7.80 2.77
CA LEU A 121 10.01 9.08 2.17
C LEU A 121 11.54 9.16 2.12
N GLY A 122 12.11 9.56 0.98
CA GLY A 122 13.53 9.90 0.88
C GLY A 122 14.50 8.72 0.74
N GLY A 123 14.05 7.53 0.35
CA GLY A 123 14.90 6.36 0.09
C GLY A 123 14.11 5.12 -0.31
N ASP A 124 14.82 4.02 -0.59
CA ASP A 124 14.22 2.72 -0.90
C ASP A 124 13.87 1.95 0.36
N VAL A 125 12.73 1.25 0.37
CA VAL A 125 12.34 0.36 1.46
C VAL A 125 13.28 -0.85 1.51
N THR A 126 13.78 -1.16 2.70
CA THR A 126 14.69 -2.27 2.97
C THR A 126 13.97 -3.55 3.39
N ASP A 127 14.62 -4.70 3.24
CA ASP A 127 14.07 -5.98 3.69
C ASP A 127 13.85 -6.01 5.21
N GLU A 128 14.72 -5.35 5.98
CA GLU A 128 14.58 -5.21 7.43
C GLU A 128 13.33 -4.41 7.82
N GLU A 129 13.02 -3.33 7.09
CA GLU A 129 11.80 -2.54 7.31
C GLU A 129 10.54 -3.33 6.94
N VAL A 130 10.58 -4.12 5.86
CA VAL A 130 9.48 -5.02 5.50
C VAL A 130 9.27 -6.08 6.59
N ALA A 131 10.35 -6.66 7.11
CA ALA A 131 10.28 -7.64 8.20
C ALA A 131 9.70 -7.02 9.48
N SER A 132 10.12 -5.79 9.82
CA SER A 132 9.60 -5.02 10.96
C SER A 132 8.10 -4.72 10.80
N ALA A 133 7.67 -4.26 9.62
CA ALA A 133 6.26 -3.98 9.35
C ALA A 133 5.38 -5.23 9.46
N LYS A 134 5.85 -6.39 8.98
CA LYS A 134 5.14 -7.66 9.16
C LYS A 134 5.04 -8.08 10.63
N ALA A 135 6.10 -7.91 11.41
CA ALA A 135 6.08 -8.20 12.85
C ALA A 135 5.08 -7.30 13.60
N GLU A 136 5.01 -6.02 13.23
CA GLU A 136 4.04 -5.08 13.78
C GLU A 136 2.60 -5.49 13.42
N LEU A 137 2.35 -5.88 12.17
CA LEU A 137 1.04 -6.39 11.74
C LEU A 137 0.65 -7.67 12.49
N LEU A 138 1.62 -8.54 12.80
CA LEU A 138 1.38 -9.70 13.66
C LEU A 138 0.98 -9.29 15.06
N ASP A 139 1.70 -8.35 15.69
CA ASP A 139 1.38 -7.89 17.05
C ASP A 139 -0.03 -7.30 17.13
N LEU A 140 -0.41 -6.46 16.17
CA LEU A 140 -1.75 -5.86 16.07
C LEU A 140 -2.87 -6.90 15.90
N ASN A 141 -2.57 -8.04 15.26
CA ASN A 141 -3.54 -9.11 14.99
C ASN A 141 -3.47 -10.28 15.97
N SER A 142 -2.41 -10.37 16.77
CA SER A 142 -2.17 -11.45 17.73
C SER A 142 -2.85 -11.10 19.05
N VAL A 143 -4.17 -11.25 19.11
CA VAL A 143 -4.94 -11.01 20.34
C VAL A 143 -4.44 -11.94 21.47
N GLY A 144 -3.57 -11.41 22.33
CA GLY A 144 -3.15 -12.01 23.59
C GLY A 144 -2.23 -13.23 23.51
N ARG A 145 -1.55 -13.48 22.39
CA ARG A 145 -0.54 -14.55 22.29
C ARG A 145 0.86 -13.96 22.17
N GLU A 146 1.68 -14.16 23.21
CA GLU A 146 3.12 -13.91 23.09
C GLU A 146 3.72 -14.94 22.13
N LEU A 147 4.25 -14.47 21.00
CA LEU A 147 5.03 -15.28 20.07
C LEU A 147 6.51 -15.10 20.38
N SER A 148 7.28 -16.19 20.38
CA SER A 148 8.74 -16.11 20.48
C SER A 148 9.32 -15.41 19.24
N ALA A 149 10.50 -14.79 19.39
CA ALA A 149 11.20 -14.14 18.28
C ALA A 149 11.40 -15.09 17.08
N GLU A 150 11.79 -16.34 17.33
CA GLU A 150 11.95 -17.38 16.31
C GLU A 150 10.64 -17.68 15.56
N ARG A 151 9.51 -17.70 16.29
CA ARG A 151 8.20 -17.94 15.69
C ARG A 151 7.74 -16.74 14.86
N LEU A 152 7.97 -15.51 15.35
CA LEU A 152 7.69 -14.29 14.58
C LEU A 152 8.47 -14.25 13.28
N GLU A 153 9.76 -14.59 13.31
CA GLU A 153 10.61 -14.67 12.12
C GLU A 153 10.09 -15.72 11.14
N GLN A 154 9.76 -16.92 11.62
CA GLN A 154 9.21 -17.99 10.79
C GLN A 154 7.90 -17.58 10.11
N ILE A 155 7.01 -16.88 10.83
CA ILE A 155 5.72 -16.44 10.29
C ILE A 155 5.90 -15.29 9.29
N SER A 156 6.75 -14.31 9.62
CA SER A 156 7.03 -13.15 8.77
C SER A 156 7.61 -13.55 7.41
N ASN A 157 8.43 -14.61 7.40
CA ASN A 157 9.01 -15.19 6.18
C ASN A 157 8.10 -16.24 5.52
N GLY A 158 7.01 -16.64 6.17
CA GLY A 158 6.09 -17.66 5.69
C GLY A 158 5.07 -17.13 4.69
N THR A 159 5.00 -17.75 3.51
CA THR A 159 4.01 -17.41 2.47
C THR A 159 2.58 -17.82 2.80
N ASP A 160 2.37 -18.51 3.92
CA ASP A 160 1.03 -18.89 4.38
C ASP A 160 0.30 -17.74 5.09
N VAL A 161 1.07 -16.75 5.57
CA VAL A 161 0.55 -15.58 6.30
C VAL A 161 0.86 -14.28 5.57
N PHE A 162 2.08 -14.11 5.06
CA PHE A 162 2.48 -12.87 4.41
C PHE A 162 2.91 -13.07 2.96
N LEU A 163 2.54 -12.13 2.12
CA LEU A 163 3.13 -11.92 0.80
C LEU A 163 3.50 -10.44 0.68
N SER A 164 4.61 -10.13 0.02
CA SER A 164 5.02 -8.74 -0.17
C SER A 164 5.68 -8.53 -1.52
N TRP A 165 5.48 -7.35 -2.12
CA TRP A 165 6.15 -6.97 -3.36
C TRP A 165 6.33 -5.45 -3.47
N ILE A 166 7.33 -5.07 -4.27
CA ILE A 166 7.56 -3.69 -4.70
C ILE A 166 7.08 -3.59 -6.14
N ASN A 167 6.31 -2.55 -6.45
CA ASN A 167 5.93 -2.30 -7.83
C ASN A 167 7.18 -2.00 -8.69
N PRO A 168 7.28 -2.56 -9.91
CA PRO A 168 8.37 -2.22 -10.82
C PRO A 168 8.36 -0.72 -11.13
N PRO A 169 9.50 -0.11 -11.53
CA PRO A 169 9.60 1.33 -11.78
C PRO A 169 8.52 1.88 -12.72
N SER A 170 8.11 1.11 -13.73
CA SER A 170 7.04 1.49 -14.67
C SER A 170 5.66 1.65 -14.04
N LEU A 171 5.46 1.17 -12.81
CA LEU A 171 4.20 1.24 -12.06
C LEU A 171 4.29 2.14 -10.82
N LYS A 172 5.46 2.73 -10.51
CA LYS A 172 5.60 3.70 -9.42
C LYS A 172 5.05 5.05 -9.87
N SER A 173 4.15 5.65 -9.08
CA SER A 173 3.47 6.90 -9.43
C SER A 173 3.89 8.12 -8.61
N LEU A 174 4.74 7.95 -7.59
CA LEU A 174 5.07 8.98 -6.61
C LEU A 174 6.59 9.15 -6.54
N PRO A 175 7.16 10.22 -7.11
CA PRO A 175 8.59 10.48 -7.00
C PRO A 175 8.97 10.78 -5.55
N GLY A 176 10.09 10.22 -5.08
CA GLY A 176 10.60 10.47 -3.71
C GLY A 176 9.90 9.68 -2.59
N ILE A 177 8.80 8.98 -2.88
CA ILE A 177 8.14 8.07 -1.95
C ILE A 177 8.22 6.64 -2.50
N ASP A 178 8.96 5.78 -1.81
CA ASP A 178 8.96 4.35 -2.08
C ASP A 178 7.83 3.64 -1.30
N HIS A 179 7.40 2.47 -1.80
CA HIS A 179 6.38 1.69 -1.12
C HIS A 179 6.47 0.19 -1.39
N VAL A 180 6.10 -0.59 -0.37
CA VAL A 180 5.95 -2.04 -0.46
C VAL A 180 4.51 -2.40 -0.13
N HIS A 181 3.91 -3.21 -0.99
CA HIS A 181 2.62 -3.81 -0.71
C HIS A 181 2.83 -5.08 0.12
N ILE A 182 2.06 -5.22 1.19
CA ILE A 182 2.09 -6.37 2.09
C ILE A 182 0.66 -6.93 2.17
N LEU A 183 0.49 -8.20 1.82
CA LEU A 183 -0.76 -8.91 2.06
C LEU A 183 -0.64 -9.75 3.32
N LEU A 184 -1.68 -9.68 4.16
CA LEU A 184 -1.83 -10.50 5.36
C LEU A 184 -3.02 -11.45 5.18
N HIS A 185 -2.80 -12.75 5.38
CA HIS A 185 -3.83 -13.78 5.33
C HIS A 185 -4.28 -14.20 6.73
N LYS A 186 -5.35 -13.58 7.23
CA LYS A 186 -5.92 -13.86 8.56
C LYS A 186 -6.29 -15.34 8.77
N PRO A 187 -6.90 -16.06 7.80
CA PRO A 187 -7.14 -17.49 7.94
C PRO A 187 -5.86 -18.31 8.10
N GLY A 188 -4.74 -17.86 7.51
CA GLY A 188 -3.41 -18.44 7.71
C GLY A 188 -2.91 -18.21 9.14
N LEU A 189 -3.09 -17.01 9.68
CA LEU A 189 -2.74 -16.67 11.06
C LEU A 189 -3.46 -17.54 12.09
N SER A 190 -4.75 -17.81 11.88
CA SER A 190 -5.56 -18.66 12.77
C SER A 190 -5.13 -20.14 12.80
N ARG A 191 -4.29 -20.59 11.86
CA ARG A 191 -3.78 -21.97 11.78
C ARG A 191 -2.43 -22.15 12.48
N LEU A 192 -1.84 -21.07 13.00
CA LEU A 192 -0.54 -21.06 13.67
C LEU A 192 -0.62 -21.36 15.18
#